data_AF-A0A2X2LFL4-F1
#
_entry.id   AF-A0A2X2LFL4-F1
#
_cell.length_a   1.000
_cell.length_b   1.000
_cell.length_c   1.000
_cell.angle_alpha   90.00
_cell.angle_beta   90.00
_cell.angle_gamma   90.00
#
_symmetry.space_group_name_H-M   'P 1'
#
loop_
_entity.id
_entity.type
_entity.pdbx_description
1 polymer ?
#
loop_
_entity_poly.entity_id
_entity_poly.type
_entity_poly.pdbx_seq_one_letter_code
_entity_poly.pdbx_strand_id
1 'polypeptide(L)'
;MNAKDLVEQIFEEKAKNDSNSRDLARLINTLSKTVFGHINRFVFELLQNADDASTGSDKQIDVSFRLLENYLVFSHSGAHFTESDVRGISGIGNKASEKDKSVEKTGYKGIGFKSVFGSSDYAHIISGDYSFRFDKRYEGYKNYEEYPWQVIPIWTNNPVDEVTTYCDPIRVNTIIAVSNRDIILTEIEKVLKDCQIMLFLRRIGTITFYDHENIITQLSKGLEEDGVINLYNNTKRN
;
A
#
# COMPACT_ATOMS: atom_id res chain seq x y z
N MET A 1 -7.77 -23.21 -5.12
CA MET A 1 -7.77 -22.07 -6.06
C MET A 1 -6.41 -21.43 -5.96
N ASN A 2 -5.68 -21.27 -7.08
CA ASN A 2 -4.36 -20.64 -7.02
C ASN A 2 -4.51 -19.10 -6.94
N ALA A 3 -3.40 -18.39 -6.71
CA ALA A 3 -3.39 -16.93 -6.55
C ALA A 3 -3.96 -16.18 -7.77
N LYS A 4 -3.64 -16.66 -8.98
CA LYS A 4 -4.12 -16.09 -10.24
C LYS A 4 -5.62 -16.30 -10.43
N ASP A 5 -6.09 -17.53 -10.21
CA ASP A 5 -7.51 -17.88 -10.32
C ASP A 5 -8.37 -16.98 -9.41
N LEU A 6 -7.90 -16.71 -8.18
CA LEU A 6 -8.59 -15.83 -7.25
C LEU A 6 -8.70 -14.40 -7.80
N VAL A 7 -7.59 -13.84 -8.30
CA VAL A 7 -7.56 -12.47 -8.84
C VAL A 7 -8.46 -12.37 -10.07
N GLU A 8 -8.42 -13.36 -10.96
CA GLU A 8 -9.27 -13.42 -12.16
C GLU A 8 -10.75 -13.56 -11.78
N GLN A 9 -11.09 -14.38 -10.77
CA GLN A 9 -12.45 -14.47 -10.25
C GLN A 9 -12.96 -13.11 -9.74
N ILE A 10 -12.15 -12.38 -8.96
CA ILE A 10 -12.52 -11.05 -8.45
C ILE A 10 -12.68 -10.05 -9.61
N PHE A 11 -11.78 -10.11 -10.61
CA PHE A 11 -11.89 -9.31 -11.82
C PHE A 11 -13.22 -9.54 -12.53
N GLU A 12 -13.57 -10.80 -12.83
CA GLU A 12 -14.81 -11.16 -13.51
C GLU A 12 -16.06 -10.75 -12.72
N GLU A 13 -16.01 -10.84 -11.40
CA GLU A 13 -17.13 -10.42 -10.54
C GLU A 13 -17.37 -8.90 -10.63
N LYS A 14 -16.29 -8.10 -10.59
CA LYS A 14 -16.36 -6.64 -10.43
C LYS A 14 -16.29 -5.85 -11.75
N ALA A 15 -15.77 -6.45 -12.81
CA ALA A 15 -15.65 -5.83 -14.12
C ALA A 15 -16.88 -6.05 -15.02
N LYS A 16 -18.01 -6.54 -14.47
CA LYS A 16 -19.25 -6.80 -15.23
C LYS A 16 -19.83 -5.55 -15.92
N ASN A 17 -19.47 -4.36 -15.46
CA ASN A 17 -19.94 -3.06 -15.98
C ASN A 17 -21.48 -3.01 -16.13
N ASP A 18 -22.18 -3.59 -15.15
CA ASP A 18 -23.62 -3.44 -14.97
C ASP A 18 -23.95 -2.10 -14.30
N SER A 19 -25.24 -1.79 -14.13
CA SER A 19 -25.67 -0.54 -13.49
C SER A 19 -25.05 -0.37 -12.09
N ASN A 20 -24.97 -1.46 -11.33
CA ASN A 20 -24.39 -1.47 -9.99
C ASN A 20 -22.90 -1.11 -10.02
N SER A 21 -22.14 -1.67 -10.97
CA SER A 21 -20.70 -1.39 -11.15
C SER A 21 -20.44 0.09 -11.48
N ARG A 22 -21.31 0.71 -12.28
CA ARG A 22 -21.20 2.14 -12.64
C ARG A 22 -21.52 3.05 -11.47
N ASP A 23 -22.57 2.74 -10.71
CA ASP A 23 -22.90 3.48 -9.49
C ASP A 23 -21.77 3.36 -8.45
N LEU A 24 -21.15 2.18 -8.39
CA LEU A 24 -19.96 1.94 -7.57
C LEU A 24 -18.77 2.78 -8.00
N ALA A 25 -18.51 2.86 -9.31
CA ALA A 25 -17.44 3.68 -9.87
C ALA A 25 -17.64 5.17 -9.49
N ARG A 26 -18.87 5.68 -9.63
CA ARG A 26 -19.21 7.05 -9.22
C ARG A 26 -19.04 7.29 -7.72
N LEU A 27 -19.47 6.35 -6.89
CA LEU A 27 -19.33 6.43 -5.44
C LEU A 27 -17.86 6.47 -5.03
N ILE A 28 -17.05 5.53 -5.52
CA ILE A 28 -15.62 5.48 -5.21
C ILE A 28 -14.92 6.76 -5.71
N ASN A 29 -15.19 7.21 -6.93
CA ASN A 29 -14.60 8.45 -7.45
C ASN A 29 -14.98 9.68 -6.62
N THR A 30 -16.19 9.73 -6.07
CA THR A 30 -16.63 10.81 -5.17
C THR A 30 -15.94 10.71 -3.82
N LEU A 31 -15.85 9.52 -3.24
CA LEU A 31 -15.13 9.28 -1.99
C LEU A 31 -13.64 9.58 -2.11
N SER A 32 -13.02 9.25 -3.24
CA SER A 32 -11.60 9.55 -3.48
C SER A 32 -11.30 11.05 -3.46
N LYS A 33 -12.18 11.87 -4.04
CA LYS A 33 -12.01 13.32 -4.05
C LYS A 33 -12.31 13.98 -2.70
N THR A 34 -13.14 13.38 -1.86
CA THR A 34 -13.65 14.00 -0.62
C THR A 34 -13.03 13.45 0.66
N VAL A 35 -12.62 12.18 0.69
CA VAL A 35 -12.13 11.46 1.88
C VAL A 35 -10.66 11.06 1.75
N PHE A 36 -10.19 10.81 0.52
CA PHE A 36 -8.83 10.34 0.22
C PHE A 36 -7.88 11.44 -0.30
N GLY A 37 -8.35 12.68 -0.43
CA GLY A 37 -7.60 13.79 -1.04
C GLY A 37 -6.41 14.33 -0.25
N HIS A 38 -6.10 13.78 0.92
CA HIS A 38 -4.93 14.19 1.71
C HIS A 38 -3.75 13.28 1.41
N ILE A 39 -2.76 13.80 0.67
CA ILE A 39 -1.57 13.07 0.23
C ILE A 39 -0.76 12.51 1.41
N ASN A 40 -0.70 13.19 2.55
CA ASN A 40 -0.06 12.64 3.76
C ASN A 40 -0.68 11.31 4.22
N ARG A 41 -1.98 11.09 3.96
CA ARG A 41 -2.71 9.93 4.47
C ARG A 41 -2.18 8.64 3.88
N PHE A 42 -1.84 8.59 2.59
CA PHE A 42 -1.40 7.34 1.98
C PHE A 42 -0.10 6.81 2.61
N VAL A 43 0.82 7.70 3.02
CA VAL A 43 2.08 7.30 3.69
C VAL A 43 1.78 6.59 5.00
N PHE A 44 0.87 7.16 5.82
CA PHE A 44 0.44 6.53 7.07
C PHE A 44 -0.29 5.22 6.85
N GLU A 45 -1.19 5.14 5.85
CA GLU A 45 -1.96 3.94 5.57
C GLU A 45 -1.05 2.80 5.05
N LEU A 46 -0.02 3.11 4.26
CA LEU A 46 1.00 2.13 3.85
C LEU A 46 1.80 1.62 5.06
N LEU A 47 2.23 2.51 5.95
CA LEU A 47 2.93 2.14 7.18
C LEU A 47 2.06 1.28 8.10
N GLN A 48 0.79 1.63 8.28
CA GLN A 48 -0.16 0.84 9.08
C GLN A 48 -0.39 -0.54 8.46
N ASN A 49 -0.57 -0.63 7.15
CA ASN A 49 -0.72 -1.93 6.46
C ASN A 49 0.52 -2.82 6.66
N ALA A 50 1.73 -2.25 6.60
CA ALA A 50 2.96 -2.98 6.88
C ALA A 50 3.04 -3.43 8.34
N ASP A 51 2.74 -2.54 9.29
CA ASP A 51 2.76 -2.85 10.73
C ASP A 51 1.78 -3.99 11.09
N ASP A 52 0.57 -3.97 10.52
CA ASP A 52 -0.47 -4.99 10.66
C ASP A 52 -0.11 -6.33 9.99
N ALA A 53 0.81 -6.32 9.02
CA ALA A 53 1.27 -7.53 8.32
C ALA A 53 2.30 -8.34 9.13
N SER A 54 2.76 -7.84 10.28
CA SER A 54 3.67 -8.59 11.15
C SER A 54 3.00 -9.83 11.74
N THR A 55 3.52 -11.01 11.44
CA THR A 55 3.07 -12.28 12.04
C THR A 55 4.00 -12.67 13.18
N GLY A 56 3.47 -12.70 14.42
CA GLY A 56 4.21 -13.09 15.62
C GLY A 56 4.59 -11.90 16.51
N SER A 57 4.69 -12.14 17.81
CA SER A 57 4.86 -11.10 18.83
C SER A 57 6.26 -10.50 18.92
N ASP A 58 7.28 -11.12 18.30
CA ASP A 58 8.68 -10.82 18.66
C ASP A 58 9.55 -10.35 17.49
N LYS A 59 9.03 -10.32 16.25
CA LYS A 59 9.83 -9.94 15.08
C LYS A 59 9.52 -8.52 14.64
N GLN A 60 10.51 -7.63 14.75
CA GLN A 60 10.45 -6.33 14.10
C GLN A 60 10.50 -6.51 12.57
N ILE A 61 9.79 -5.65 11.86
CA ILE A 61 9.82 -5.59 10.40
C ILE A 61 10.50 -4.31 9.93
N ASP A 62 11.06 -4.36 8.73
CA ASP A 62 11.70 -3.22 8.07
C ASP A 62 10.84 -2.76 6.92
N VAL A 63 10.77 -1.45 6.74
CA VAL A 63 10.02 -0.80 5.67
C VAL A 63 10.95 0.10 4.87
N SER A 64 10.73 0.16 3.56
CA SER A 64 11.38 1.13 2.69
C SER A 64 10.40 1.84 1.77
N PHE A 65 10.67 3.13 1.57
CA PHE A 65 10.11 3.94 0.50
C PHE A 65 11.23 4.22 -0.49
N ARG A 66 11.01 4.01 -1.78
CA ARG A 66 11.95 4.41 -2.83
C ARG A 66 11.22 5.20 -3.89
N LEU A 67 11.51 6.49 -3.96
CA LEU A 67 10.95 7.39 -4.95
C LEU A 67 11.88 7.44 -6.17
N LEU A 68 11.36 7.03 -7.31
CA LEU A 68 12.00 7.13 -8.62
C LEU A 68 11.39 8.32 -9.38
N GLU A 69 11.61 8.38 -10.70
CA GLU A 69 11.05 9.44 -11.54
C GLU A 69 9.52 9.32 -11.63
N ASN A 70 9.04 8.14 -12.04
CA ASN A 70 7.61 7.93 -12.30
C ASN A 70 6.91 7.04 -11.26
N TYR A 71 7.65 6.45 -10.33
CA TYR A 71 7.11 5.47 -9.40
C TYR A 71 7.63 5.62 -7.98
N LEU A 72 6.78 5.30 -7.03
CA LEU A 72 7.13 5.05 -5.64
C LEU A 72 7.05 3.54 -5.40
N VAL A 73 8.16 2.93 -4.98
CA VAL A 73 8.19 1.54 -4.52
C VAL A 73 8.17 1.54 -2.99
N PHE A 74 7.07 1.07 -2.41
CA PHE A 74 6.95 0.82 -0.99
C PHE A 74 7.16 -0.68 -0.72
N SER A 75 8.11 -1.04 0.15
CA SER A 75 8.44 -2.44 0.40
C SER A 75 8.55 -2.75 1.89
N HIS A 76 8.00 -3.88 2.36
CA HIS A 76 8.09 -4.31 3.76
C HIS A 76 8.41 -5.80 3.93
N SER A 77 9.07 -6.17 5.05
CA SER A 77 9.38 -7.57 5.41
C SER A 77 8.31 -8.28 6.25
N GLY A 78 7.15 -7.64 6.45
CA GLY A 78 5.96 -8.30 7.01
C GLY A 78 5.45 -9.45 6.14
N ALA A 79 4.42 -10.16 6.62
CA ALA A 79 3.87 -11.33 5.94
C ALA A 79 3.27 -10.98 4.58
N HIS A 80 3.34 -11.96 3.68
CA HIS A 80 2.74 -11.87 2.35
C HIS A 80 1.20 -11.87 2.42
N PHE A 81 0.60 -11.40 1.34
CA PHE A 81 -0.85 -11.30 1.20
C PHE A 81 -1.50 -12.67 1.24
N THR A 82 -2.60 -12.77 1.97
CA THR A 82 -3.50 -13.92 1.94
C THR A 82 -4.67 -13.66 0.99
N GLU A 83 -5.44 -14.70 0.67
CA GLU A 83 -6.70 -14.54 -0.06
C GLU A 83 -7.64 -13.51 0.61
N SER A 84 -7.70 -13.51 1.95
CA SER A 84 -8.50 -12.54 2.72
C SER A 84 -8.04 -11.10 2.49
N ASP A 85 -6.73 -10.88 2.35
CA ASP A 85 -6.17 -9.55 2.12
C ASP A 85 -6.47 -9.07 0.71
N VAL A 86 -6.29 -9.93 -0.31
CA VAL A 86 -6.64 -9.62 -1.71
C VAL A 86 -8.13 -9.27 -1.85
N ARG A 87 -9.01 -10.07 -1.25
CA ARG A 87 -10.46 -9.79 -1.20
C ARG A 87 -10.76 -8.50 -0.44
N GLY A 88 -10.07 -8.26 0.67
CA GLY A 88 -10.24 -7.08 1.52
C GLY A 88 -9.90 -5.78 0.80
N ILE A 89 -8.74 -5.72 0.13
CA ILE A 89 -8.32 -4.52 -0.59
C ILE A 89 -9.16 -4.30 -1.87
N SER A 90 -9.63 -5.38 -2.49
CA SER A 90 -10.57 -5.35 -3.62
C SER A 90 -12.04 -5.13 -3.19
N GLY A 91 -12.33 -5.01 -1.90
CA GLY A 91 -13.66 -4.68 -1.37
C GLY A 91 -13.88 -3.17 -1.24
N ILE A 92 -15.03 -2.71 -0.73
CA ILE A 92 -15.30 -1.27 -0.42
C ILE A 92 -15.44 -1.07 1.10
N GLY A 93 -14.56 -1.75 1.85
CA GLY A 93 -14.62 -1.74 3.31
C GLY A 93 -15.82 -2.52 3.83
N ASN A 94 -15.66 -3.84 3.87
CA ASN A 94 -16.53 -4.64 4.73
C ASN A 94 -15.89 -4.67 6.12
N LYS A 95 -16.69 -4.49 7.18
CA LYS A 95 -16.28 -4.99 8.49
C LYS A 95 -15.96 -6.48 8.30
N ALA A 96 -14.81 -6.93 8.78
CA ALA A 96 -14.60 -8.36 8.95
C ALA A 96 -15.84 -8.90 9.66
N SER A 97 -16.47 -9.93 9.09
CA SER A 97 -17.64 -10.55 9.73
C SER A 97 -17.23 -10.94 11.15
N GLU A 98 -18.16 -10.83 12.11
CA GLU A 98 -17.91 -10.98 13.55
C GLU A 98 -17.21 -12.29 13.98
N LYS A 99 -16.97 -13.22 13.05
CA LYS A 99 -16.26 -14.49 13.22
C LYS A 99 -14.73 -14.37 13.13
N ASP A 100 -14.18 -13.27 12.64
CA ASP A 100 -12.73 -13.08 12.43
C ASP A 100 -12.08 -12.18 13.51
N LYS A 101 -12.54 -12.34 14.76
CA LYS A 101 -11.99 -11.66 15.94
C LYS A 101 -10.63 -12.24 16.34
N SER A 102 -9.63 -12.15 15.46
CA SER A 102 -8.25 -11.96 15.93
C SER A 102 -8.17 -10.51 16.39
N VAL A 103 -8.39 -10.30 17.68
CA VAL A 103 -8.22 -9.05 18.41
C VAL A 103 -6.79 -8.57 18.19
N GLU A 104 -6.55 -7.67 17.24
CA GLU A 104 -5.39 -6.75 17.16
C GLU A 104 -5.25 -6.03 15.81
N LYS A 105 -5.99 -6.42 14.76
CA LYS A 105 -5.92 -5.74 13.44
C LYS A 105 -6.74 -4.45 13.47
N THR A 106 -6.07 -3.30 13.52
CA THR A 106 -6.72 -1.99 13.58
C THR A 106 -6.93 -1.42 12.18
N GLY A 107 -8.05 -1.73 11.51
CA GLY A 107 -8.39 -1.04 10.28
C GLY A 107 -9.59 -1.59 9.52
N TYR A 108 -10.36 -0.70 8.88
CA TYR A 108 -11.29 -1.08 7.82
C TYR A 108 -10.46 -1.57 6.62
N LYS A 109 -10.29 -2.90 6.48
CA LYS A 109 -9.52 -3.49 5.38
C LYS A 109 -9.94 -2.89 4.03
N GLY A 110 -8.96 -2.35 3.32
CA GLY A 110 -9.11 -1.81 1.97
C GLY A 110 -9.53 -0.34 1.88
N ILE A 111 -10.17 0.30 2.87
CA ILE A 111 -10.49 1.75 2.77
C ILE A 111 -9.20 2.57 2.82
N GLY A 112 -8.29 2.22 3.73
CA GLY A 112 -7.01 2.90 3.92
C GLY A 112 -6.12 2.86 2.67
N PHE A 113 -5.96 1.67 2.08
CA PHE A 113 -5.17 1.49 0.84
C PHE A 113 -5.68 2.36 -0.32
N LYS A 114 -6.99 2.59 -0.42
CA LYS A 114 -7.57 3.40 -1.50
C LYS A 114 -7.17 4.87 -1.43
N SER A 115 -6.57 5.33 -0.32
CA SER A 115 -5.97 6.66 -0.23
C SER A 115 -4.87 6.89 -1.27
N VAL A 116 -4.17 5.82 -1.70
CA VAL A 116 -3.19 5.87 -2.79
C VAL A 116 -3.81 6.40 -4.09
N PHE A 117 -5.10 6.11 -4.33
CA PHE A 117 -5.80 6.52 -5.54
C PHE A 117 -6.30 7.97 -5.51
N GLY A 118 -6.00 8.72 -4.44
CA GLY A 118 -6.17 10.17 -4.41
C GLY A 118 -5.11 10.90 -5.25
N SER A 119 -3.92 10.32 -5.40
CA SER A 119 -2.78 10.92 -6.11
C SER A 119 -2.22 10.05 -7.25
N SER A 120 -2.69 8.82 -7.39
CA SER A 120 -2.28 7.88 -8.43
C SER A 120 -3.47 7.20 -9.12
N ASP A 121 -3.31 6.92 -10.41
CA ASP A 121 -4.26 6.12 -11.21
C ASP A 121 -3.78 4.65 -11.38
N TYR A 122 -2.70 4.26 -10.69
CA TYR A 122 -2.04 2.96 -10.82
C TYR A 122 -1.40 2.49 -9.50
N ALA A 123 -1.66 1.24 -9.12
CA ALA A 123 -0.91 0.56 -8.06
C ALA A 123 -0.71 -0.93 -8.39
N HIS A 124 0.50 -1.46 -8.23
CA HIS A 124 0.82 -2.87 -8.45
C HIS A 124 1.40 -3.48 -7.17
N ILE A 125 0.78 -4.56 -6.72
CA ILE A 125 1.19 -5.32 -5.54
C ILE A 125 1.86 -6.62 -5.98
N ILE A 126 3.04 -6.87 -5.43
CA ILE A 126 3.80 -8.12 -5.58
C ILE A 126 4.04 -8.67 -4.17
N SER A 127 3.52 -9.87 -3.90
CA SER A 127 3.52 -10.45 -2.55
C SER A 127 3.41 -11.98 -2.60
N GLY A 128 4.55 -12.67 -2.47
CA GLY A 128 4.60 -14.13 -2.55
C GLY A 128 4.06 -14.61 -3.90
N ASP A 129 3.04 -15.47 -3.87
CA ASP A 129 2.40 -15.98 -5.08
C ASP A 129 1.48 -14.96 -5.77
N TYR A 130 1.23 -13.80 -5.18
CA TYR A 130 0.34 -12.77 -5.76
C TYR A 130 1.11 -11.70 -6.52
N SER A 131 0.69 -11.44 -7.76
CA SER A 131 1.14 -10.28 -8.54
C SER A 131 -0.04 -9.69 -9.33
N PHE A 132 -0.56 -8.55 -8.89
CA PHE A 132 -1.75 -7.93 -9.47
C PHE A 132 -1.75 -6.41 -9.28
N ARG A 133 -2.45 -5.71 -10.16
CA ARG A 133 -2.52 -4.25 -10.17
C ARG A 133 -3.93 -3.71 -10.21
N PHE A 134 -4.10 -2.48 -9.74
CA PHE A 134 -5.26 -1.64 -9.99
C PHE A 134 -4.83 -0.56 -10.97
N ASP A 135 -5.52 -0.46 -12.09
CA ASP A 135 -5.08 0.34 -13.23
C ASP A 135 -6.29 0.98 -13.89
N LYS A 136 -6.44 2.29 -13.73
CA LYS A 136 -7.53 3.05 -14.34
C LYS A 136 -7.52 2.98 -15.85
N ARG A 137 -6.34 2.88 -16.46
CA ARG A 137 -6.17 2.91 -17.92
C ARG A 137 -6.04 1.51 -18.51
N TYR A 138 -6.50 0.49 -17.80
CA TYR A 138 -6.48 -0.87 -18.29
C TYR A 138 -7.21 -1.00 -19.63
N GLU A 139 -6.50 -1.55 -20.62
CA GLU A 139 -6.98 -1.65 -22.01
C GLU A 139 -8.26 -2.48 -22.17
N GLY A 140 -8.55 -3.37 -21.21
CA GLY A 140 -9.78 -4.16 -21.20
C GLY A 140 -11.04 -3.35 -20.88
N TYR A 141 -10.93 -2.10 -20.45
CA TYR A 141 -12.07 -1.22 -20.18
C TYR A 141 -12.53 -0.50 -21.46
N LYS A 142 -13.83 -0.56 -21.75
CA LYS A 142 -14.43 0.21 -22.86
C LYS A 142 -14.44 1.72 -22.59
N ASN A 143 -14.81 2.09 -21.36
CA ASN A 143 -14.83 3.45 -20.86
C ASN A 143 -14.40 3.42 -19.38
N TYR A 144 -13.17 3.80 -19.06
CA TYR A 144 -12.61 3.65 -17.72
C TYR A 144 -13.41 4.36 -16.62
N GLU A 145 -14.18 5.40 -16.95
CA GLU A 145 -15.00 6.13 -15.98
C GLU A 145 -16.19 5.32 -15.45
N GLU A 146 -16.60 4.28 -16.18
CA GLU A 146 -17.69 3.37 -15.81
C GLU A 146 -17.23 2.22 -14.91
N TYR A 147 -15.92 2.02 -14.77
CA TYR A 147 -15.37 0.90 -14.01
C TYR A 147 -14.85 1.38 -12.64
N PRO A 148 -15.19 0.66 -11.56
CA PRO A 148 -14.62 0.91 -10.23
C PRO A 148 -13.19 0.33 -10.16
N TRP A 149 -12.29 0.83 -10.99
CA TRP A 149 -10.94 0.29 -11.20
C TRP A 149 -10.11 0.17 -9.91
N GLN A 150 -10.38 1.02 -8.92
CA GLN A 150 -9.72 1.00 -7.60
C GLN A 150 -9.99 -0.28 -6.79
N VAL A 151 -10.96 -1.09 -7.21
CA VAL A 151 -11.34 -2.35 -6.56
C VAL A 151 -11.34 -3.55 -7.52
N ILE A 152 -10.93 -3.35 -8.78
CA ILE A 152 -10.81 -4.40 -9.78
C ILE A 152 -9.33 -4.77 -9.90
N PRO A 153 -8.88 -5.86 -9.24
CA PRO A 153 -7.51 -6.33 -9.40
C PRO A 153 -7.33 -6.95 -10.78
N ILE A 154 -6.20 -6.69 -11.42
CA ILE A 154 -5.80 -7.22 -12.73
C ILE A 154 -4.52 -8.02 -12.54
N TRP A 155 -4.58 -9.32 -12.79
CA TRP A 155 -3.39 -10.16 -12.70
C TRP A 155 -2.28 -9.64 -13.63
N THR A 156 -1.07 -9.51 -13.12
CA THR A 156 0.07 -8.93 -13.85
C THR A 156 1.34 -9.65 -13.43
N ASN A 157 1.99 -10.40 -14.33
CA ASN A 157 3.14 -11.21 -13.94
C ASN A 157 4.33 -10.37 -13.46
N ASN A 158 4.69 -9.35 -14.24
CA ASN A 158 5.92 -8.58 -14.03
C ASN A 158 5.58 -7.12 -13.72
N PRO A 159 6.34 -6.46 -12.83
CA PRO A 159 6.28 -5.01 -12.69
C PRO A 159 6.77 -4.31 -13.95
N VAL A 160 6.58 -2.99 -13.99
CA VAL A 160 7.16 -2.14 -15.02
C VAL A 160 8.68 -2.14 -14.95
N ASP A 161 9.37 -2.09 -16.09
CA ASP A 161 10.83 -2.26 -16.16
C ASP A 161 11.61 -1.28 -15.28
N GLU A 162 11.13 -0.03 -15.14
CA GLU A 162 11.74 1.01 -14.29
C GLU A 162 11.88 0.58 -12.83
N VAL A 163 10.96 -0.24 -12.31
CA VAL A 163 10.94 -0.63 -10.90
C VAL A 163 11.42 -2.07 -10.64
N THR A 164 11.60 -2.87 -11.69
CA THR A 164 11.87 -4.31 -11.56
C THR A 164 13.10 -4.61 -10.70
N THR A 165 14.19 -3.85 -10.85
CA THR A 165 15.43 -4.01 -10.08
C THR A 165 15.30 -3.61 -8.61
N TYR A 166 14.22 -2.92 -8.25
CA TYR A 166 13.96 -2.41 -6.90
C TYR A 166 12.93 -3.22 -6.13
N CYS A 167 12.30 -4.19 -6.78
CA CYS A 167 11.37 -5.11 -6.14
C CYS A 167 12.14 -6.29 -5.55
N ASP A 168 11.94 -6.54 -4.25
CA ASP A 168 12.54 -7.70 -3.58
C ASP A 168 11.50 -8.83 -3.51
N PRO A 169 11.73 -9.99 -4.15
CA PRO A 169 10.75 -11.06 -4.21
C PRO A 169 10.44 -11.70 -2.84
N ILE A 170 11.29 -11.54 -1.83
CA ILE A 170 11.02 -12.07 -0.48
C ILE A 170 10.16 -11.11 0.37
N ARG A 171 9.90 -9.90 -0.15
CA ARG A 171 9.17 -8.83 0.54
C ARG A 171 7.82 -8.62 -0.13
N VAL A 172 6.96 -7.87 0.55
CA VAL A 172 5.77 -7.29 -0.07
C VAL A 172 6.19 -5.98 -0.73
N ASN A 173 5.88 -5.82 -2.02
CA ASN A 173 6.17 -4.61 -2.78
C ASN A 173 4.86 -4.00 -3.28
N THR A 174 4.64 -2.73 -2.98
CA THR A 174 3.55 -1.89 -3.50
C THR A 174 4.16 -0.80 -4.36
N ILE A 175 3.95 -0.89 -5.67
CA ILE A 175 4.43 0.06 -6.67
C ILE A 175 3.29 1.02 -6.98
N ILE A 176 3.55 2.32 -6.92
CA ILE A 176 2.53 3.36 -7.12
C ILE A 176 3.05 4.31 -8.19
N ALA A 177 2.24 4.60 -9.21
CA ALA A 177 2.62 5.64 -10.18
C ALA A 177 2.56 7.02 -9.53
N VAL A 178 3.55 7.85 -9.82
CA VAL A 178 3.73 9.19 -9.26
C VAL A 178 3.41 10.21 -10.34
N SER A 179 2.42 11.05 -10.08
CA SER A 179 2.01 12.13 -11.00
C SER A 179 2.76 13.45 -10.75
N ASN A 180 3.18 13.69 -9.51
CA ASN A 180 3.99 14.85 -9.14
C ASN A 180 5.01 14.43 -8.07
N ARG A 181 6.25 14.23 -8.51
CA ARG A 181 7.34 13.71 -7.70
C ARG A 181 7.70 14.62 -6.53
N ASP A 182 7.76 15.93 -6.75
CA ASP A 182 8.15 16.91 -5.71
C ASP A 182 7.16 16.94 -4.55
N ILE A 183 5.86 16.81 -4.85
CA ILE A 183 4.83 16.72 -3.82
C ILE A 183 4.99 15.44 -3.00
N ILE A 184 5.19 14.28 -3.65
CA ILE A 184 5.36 13.00 -2.94
C ILE A 184 6.64 13.00 -2.10
N LEU A 185 7.75 13.53 -2.64
CA LEU A 185 9.00 13.72 -1.92
C LEU A 185 8.78 14.54 -0.64
N THR A 186 8.19 15.74 -0.79
CA THR A 186 7.94 16.66 0.34
C THR A 186 7.05 16.04 1.40
N GLU A 187 6.01 15.31 1.01
CA GLU A 187 5.08 14.69 1.96
C GLU A 187 5.71 13.51 2.72
N ILE A 188 6.49 12.66 2.04
CA ILE A 188 7.24 11.58 2.71
C ILE A 188 8.26 12.19 3.68
N GLU A 189 9.04 13.19 3.25
CA GLU A 189 9.99 13.88 4.12
C GLU A 189 9.32 14.50 5.33
N LYS A 190 8.18 15.17 5.14
CA LYS A 190 7.41 15.78 6.23
C LYS A 190 6.93 14.75 7.26
N VAL A 191 6.44 13.60 6.80
CA VAL A 191 5.99 12.51 7.68
C VAL A 191 7.19 11.90 8.44
N LEU A 192 8.31 11.66 7.75
CA LEU A 192 9.49 11.01 8.37
C LEU A 192 10.37 11.97 9.17
N LYS A 193 10.23 13.28 8.98
CA LYS A 193 10.91 14.29 9.80
C LYS A 193 10.45 14.23 11.25
N ASP A 194 9.19 13.89 11.49
CA ASP A 194 8.67 13.62 12.83
C ASP A 194 8.91 12.15 13.21
N CYS A 195 10.06 11.88 13.82
CA CYS A 195 10.41 10.52 14.23
C CYS A 195 9.46 9.93 15.27
N GLN A 196 8.60 10.73 15.92
CA GLN A 196 7.60 10.25 16.88
C GLN A 196 6.60 9.30 16.24
N ILE A 197 6.44 9.32 14.91
CA ILE A 197 5.66 8.32 14.18
C ILE A 197 6.04 6.88 14.56
N MET A 198 7.32 6.63 14.80
CA MET A 198 7.85 5.31 15.20
C MET A 198 7.29 4.80 16.53
N LEU A 199 6.83 5.69 17.42
CA LEU A 199 6.21 5.32 18.70
C LEU A 199 4.81 4.74 18.52
N PHE A 200 4.11 5.12 17.45
CA PHE A 200 2.77 4.64 17.14
C PHE A 200 2.80 3.34 16.31
N LEU A 201 3.95 2.99 15.73
CA LEU A 201 4.15 1.76 14.98
C LEU A 201 4.63 0.66 15.92
N ARG A 202 3.87 -0.43 16.02
CA ARG A 202 4.11 -1.49 17.00
C ARG A 202 5.28 -2.37 16.59
N ARG A 203 5.31 -2.74 15.31
CA ARG A 203 6.14 -3.82 14.74
C ARG A 203 7.23 -3.31 13.82
N ILE A 204 7.07 -2.13 13.23
CA ILE A 204 8.12 -1.53 12.40
C ILE A 204 9.31 -1.11 13.27
N GLY A 205 10.47 -1.71 13.00
CA GLY A 205 11.75 -1.41 13.63
C GLY A 205 12.55 -0.38 12.87
N THR A 206 12.49 -0.43 11.54
CA THR A 206 13.25 0.48 10.66
C THR A 206 12.38 1.00 9.52
N ILE A 207 12.50 2.30 9.22
CA ILE A 207 11.97 2.92 8.01
C ILE A 207 13.15 3.56 7.27
N THR A 208 13.35 3.19 6.00
CA THR A 208 14.36 3.84 5.15
C THR A 208 13.71 4.48 3.94
N PHE A 209 13.97 5.76 3.71
CA PHE A 209 13.52 6.50 2.54
C PHE A 209 14.67 6.77 1.59
N TYR A 210 14.50 6.32 0.35
CA TYR A 210 15.42 6.49 -0.76
C TYR A 210 14.83 7.46 -1.79
N ASP A 211 15.67 8.36 -2.27
CA ASP A 211 15.49 9.04 -3.54
C ASP A 211 16.44 8.42 -4.57
N HIS A 212 15.87 7.72 -5.57
CA HIS A 212 16.60 6.82 -6.45
C HIS A 212 17.42 5.83 -5.60
N GLU A 213 18.76 5.91 -5.64
CA GLU A 213 19.68 5.09 -4.83
C GLU A 213 20.11 5.74 -3.51
N ASN A 214 19.82 7.03 -3.34
CA ASN A 214 20.33 7.80 -2.23
C ASN A 214 19.40 7.67 -1.02
N ILE A 215 19.94 7.21 0.11
CA ILE A 215 19.22 7.29 1.39
C ILE A 215 19.09 8.78 1.76
N ILE A 216 17.85 9.24 1.91
CA ILE A 216 17.48 10.58 2.37
C ILE A 216 17.30 10.58 3.88
N THR A 217 16.49 9.65 4.38
CA THR A 217 16.17 9.51 5.80
C THR A 217 16.15 8.03 6.18
N GLN A 218 16.73 7.72 7.34
CA GLN A 218 16.52 6.44 8.00
C GLN A 218 16.11 6.66 9.45
N LEU A 219 14.97 6.07 9.82
CA LEU A 219 14.48 6.02 11.18
C LEU A 219 14.62 4.60 11.72
N SER A 220 15.06 4.46 12.97
CA SER A 220 15.04 3.16 13.65
C SER A 220 14.63 3.27 15.10
N LYS A 221 14.07 2.17 15.62
CA LYS A 221 13.55 2.03 16.98
C LYS A 221 14.34 0.96 17.73
N GLY A 222 15.03 1.36 18.79
CA GLY A 222 15.66 0.46 19.77
C GLY A 222 14.83 0.34 21.04
N LEU A 223 14.76 -0.86 21.61
CA LEU A 223 14.16 -1.11 22.93
C LEU A 223 15.30 -1.36 23.93
N GLU A 224 15.32 -0.62 25.03
CA GLU A 224 16.20 -0.88 26.17
C GLU A 224 15.52 -1.81 27.20
N GLU A 225 16.31 -2.43 28.07
CA GLU A 225 15.85 -3.42 29.07
C GLU A 225 14.88 -2.83 30.11
N ASP A 226 14.87 -1.51 30.30
CA ASP A 226 14.03 -0.78 31.24
C ASP A 226 12.72 -0.24 30.62
N GLY A 227 12.46 -0.57 29.34
CA GLY A 227 11.28 -0.11 28.62
C GLY A 227 11.44 1.28 27.97
N VAL A 228 12.63 1.87 28.02
CA VAL A 228 12.95 3.08 27.25
C VAL A 228 13.03 2.74 25.76
N ILE A 229 12.41 3.58 24.93
CA ILE A 229 12.47 3.48 23.47
C ILE A 229 13.39 4.57 22.95
N ASN A 230 14.47 4.15 22.27
CA ASN A 230 15.36 5.05 21.56
C ASN A 230 14.94 5.19 20.10
N LEU A 231 14.86 6.43 19.65
CA LEU A 231 14.59 6.77 18.26
C LEU A 231 15.83 7.37 17.62
N TYR A 232 16.32 6.73 16.58
CA TYR A 232 17.44 7.22 15.79
C TYR A 232 16.91 7.83 14.49
N ASN A 233 17.36 9.04 14.17
CA ASN A 233 17.02 9.71 12.92
C ASN A 233 18.31 10.09 12.18
N ASN A 234 18.63 9.31 11.15
CA ASN A 234 19.76 9.52 10.26
C ASN A 234 19.28 10.19 8.96
N THR A 235 18.78 11.42 9.07
CA THR A 235 18.46 12.24 7.89
C THR A 235 19.72 12.92 7.39
N LYS A 236 20.04 12.78 6.10
CA LYS A 236 21.10 13.57 5.46
C LYS A 236 20.71 15.05 5.53
N ARG A 237 21.46 15.84 6.30
CA ARG A 237 21.33 17.30 6.27
C ARG A 237 22.12 17.79 5.06
N ASN A 238 21.41 18.39 4.09
CA ASN A 238 22.04 19.28 3.10
C ASN A 238 22.55 20.54 3.78
#